data_AF-A0A5A7TXJ0-F1
#
_entry.id   AF-A0A5A7TXJ0-F1
#
_cell.length_a   1.000
_cell.length_b   1.000
_cell.length_c   1.000
_cell.angle_alpha   90.00
_cell.angle_beta   90.00
_cell.angle_gamma   90.00
#
_symmetry.space_group_name_H-M   'P 1'
#
loop_
_entity.id
_entity.type
_entity.pdbx_description
1 polymer ?
#
loop_
_entity_poly.entity_id
_entity_poly.type
_entity_poly.pdbx_seq_one_letter_code
_entity_poly.pdbx_strand_id
1 'polypeptide(L)'
;MRVIQTPRDFSLLTETSGTTCKSGVVLEMCPTSAKKYFNMKHSSARNVIERTFGVLKGRWAILSGKSYYPLQVHCRTILACCSLHNLINREMTYCDDVYDVDEGDSAYATTTTSEDIHDIETTNEWSQWCDELTELMFTDWQLCNA
;
A
#
# COMPACT_ATOMS: atom_id res chain seq x y z
N MET A 1 -24.47 -7.23 22.60
CA MET A 1 -23.39 -7.89 23.37
C MET A 1 -22.54 -8.64 22.34
N ARG A 2 -21.27 -8.35 22.05
CA ARG A 2 -20.23 -7.55 22.71
C ARG A 2 -19.47 -6.76 21.63
N VAL A 3 -19.06 -5.56 22.01
CA VAL A 3 -18.09 -4.73 21.28
C VAL A 3 -16.81 -5.53 21.14
N ILE A 4 -16.42 -5.87 19.91
CA ILE A 4 -15.12 -6.47 19.62
C ILE A 4 -14.14 -5.30 19.55
N GLN A 5 -13.50 -5.05 20.69
CA GLN A 5 -12.35 -4.15 20.79
C GLN A 5 -11.15 -4.87 20.18
N THR A 6 -10.68 -4.42 19.02
CA THR A 6 -9.38 -4.81 18.47
C THR A 6 -8.27 -4.30 19.40
N PRO A 7 -7.31 -5.15 19.81
CA PRO A 7 -6.20 -4.67 20.63
C PRO A 7 -5.21 -3.92 19.74
N ARG A 8 -5.16 -2.60 19.97
CA ARG A 8 -4.25 -1.59 19.41
C ARG A 8 -4.52 -1.22 17.95
N ASP A 9 -5.42 -0.25 17.84
CA ASP A 9 -5.53 0.66 16.72
C ASP A 9 -4.14 1.18 16.32
N PHE A 10 -3.62 0.66 15.20
CA PHE A 10 -2.77 1.42 14.31
C PHE A 10 -3.68 2.44 13.63
N SER A 11 -4.18 3.40 14.42
CA SER A 11 -5.01 4.48 13.93
C SER A 11 -4.22 5.17 12.83
N LEU A 12 -4.76 5.08 11.62
CA LEU A 12 -4.59 6.08 10.59
C LEU A 12 -4.58 7.45 11.27
N LEU A 13 -3.43 8.11 11.33
CA LEU A 13 -3.40 9.56 11.45
C LEU A 13 -3.85 10.11 10.09
N THR A 14 -5.13 9.94 9.78
CA THR A 14 -5.84 10.97 9.04
C THR A 14 -6.13 12.09 10.04
N GLU A 15 -5.10 12.85 10.40
CA GLU A 15 -5.35 14.22 10.80
C GLU A 15 -5.61 15.00 9.51
N THR A 16 -6.90 15.03 9.15
CA THR A 16 -7.46 16.09 8.31
C THR A 16 -7.39 17.39 9.10
N SER A 17 -6.21 17.99 9.17
CA SER A 17 -6.05 19.39 9.57
C SER A 17 -5.77 20.18 8.31
N GLY A 18 -6.74 21.02 7.96
CA GLY A 18 -6.80 21.73 6.69
C GLY A 18 -5.51 22.47 6.34
N THR A 19 -5.23 22.49 5.05
CA THR A 19 -4.41 23.51 4.40
C THR A 19 -4.95 24.89 4.76
N THR A 20 -4.34 25.51 5.76
CA THR A 20 -4.25 26.97 5.81
C THR A 20 -2.78 27.35 5.85
N CYS A 21 -2.28 27.72 4.67
CA CYS A 21 -0.99 28.38 4.51
C CYS A 21 -1.00 29.68 5.32
N LYS A 22 -0.31 29.72 6.45
CA LYS A 22 0.13 30.97 7.06
C LYS A 22 1.57 30.81 7.56
N SER A 23 2.46 31.53 6.88
CA SER A 23 3.75 32.02 7.36
C SER A 23 4.70 30.99 7.97
N GLY A 24 5.69 30.60 7.17
CA GLY A 24 7.07 30.42 7.63
C GLY A 24 7.36 29.17 8.45
N VAL A 25 8.41 28.47 8.01
CA VAL A 25 9.14 27.40 8.71
C VAL A 25 8.59 25.98 8.48
N VAL A 26 9.15 25.34 7.45
CA VAL A 26 9.16 23.88 7.28
C VAL A 26 10.08 23.29 8.36
N LEU A 27 9.56 23.01 9.57
CA LEU A 27 10.36 22.39 10.64
C LEU A 27 9.76 21.13 11.25
N GLU A 28 8.92 20.38 10.52
CA GLU A 28 8.52 19.05 11.04
C GLU A 28 8.58 17.92 10.01
N MET A 29 9.64 17.92 9.20
CA MET A 29 10.01 16.77 8.37
C MET A 29 11.02 15.84 9.07
N CYS A 30 11.68 16.27 10.14
CA CYS A 30 12.52 15.39 10.95
C CYS A 30 11.60 14.48 11.80
N PRO A 31 11.72 13.15 11.66
CA PRO A 31 11.01 12.22 12.53
C PRO A 31 11.49 12.42 13.96
N THR A 32 10.54 12.67 14.85
CA THR A 32 10.77 12.88 16.29
C THR A 32 10.78 11.56 17.08
N SER A 33 10.46 10.44 16.44
CA SER A 33 10.39 9.11 17.03
C SER A 33 10.62 8.04 15.95
N ALA A 34 11.19 6.89 16.34
CA ALA A 34 11.37 5.74 15.48
C ALA A 34 10.07 5.29 14.79
N LYS A 35 8.94 5.32 15.53
CA LYS A 35 7.62 5.02 14.94
C LYS A 35 7.23 6.01 13.84
N LYS A 36 7.49 7.31 14.03
CA LYS A 36 7.21 8.34 13.01
C LYS A 36 8.09 8.13 11.77
N TYR A 37 9.35 7.76 11.96
CA TYR A 37 10.28 7.43 10.87
C TYR A 37 9.83 6.20 10.08
N PHE A 38 9.51 5.11 10.78
CA PHE A 38 8.98 3.89 10.17
C PHE A 38 7.72 4.18 9.37
N ASN A 39 6.75 4.88 9.96
CA ASN A 39 5.50 5.25 9.27
C ASN A 39 5.76 6.10 8.04
N MET A 40 6.73 7.02 8.08
CA MET A 40 7.12 7.83 6.93
C MET A 40 7.70 6.96 5.81
N LYS A 41 8.63 6.05 6.12
CA LYS A 41 9.22 5.13 5.13
C LYS A 41 8.19 4.14 4.58
N HIS A 42 7.37 3.57 5.44
CA HIS A 42 6.29 2.67 5.06
C HIS A 42 5.28 3.37 4.14
N SER A 43 4.84 4.58 4.49
CA SER A 43 3.93 5.38 3.65
C SER A 43 4.57 5.73 2.31
N SER A 44 5.86 6.06 2.29
CA SER A 44 6.59 6.32 1.05
C SER A 44 6.63 5.10 0.13
N ALA A 45 6.97 3.92 0.67
CA ALA A 45 6.97 2.67 -0.09
C ALA A 45 5.57 2.31 -0.59
N ARG A 46 4.55 2.41 0.28
CA ARG A 46 3.16 2.16 -0.08
C ARG A 46 2.68 3.08 -1.20
N ASN A 47 3.01 4.36 -1.15
CA ASN A 47 2.67 5.32 -2.20
C ASN A 47 3.27 4.93 -3.55
N VAL A 48 4.53 4.48 -3.60
CA VAL A 48 5.15 3.98 -4.84
C VAL A 48 4.37 2.78 -5.37
N ILE A 49 4.08 1.80 -4.51
CA ILE A 49 3.35 0.58 -4.87
C ILE A 49 1.94 0.92 -5.40
N GLU A 50 1.19 1.76 -4.70
CA GLU A 50 -0.15 2.19 -5.09
C GLU A 50 -0.14 2.91 -6.44
N ARG A 51 0.81 3.83 -6.65
CA ARG A 51 0.95 4.52 -7.94
C ARG A 51 1.27 3.57 -9.07
N THR A 52 2.18 2.61 -8.87
CA THR A 52 2.50 1.59 -9.87
C THR A 52 1.28 0.74 -10.23
N PHE A 53 0.51 0.29 -9.24
CA PHE A 53 -0.74 -0.43 -9.50
C PHE A 53 -1.82 0.45 -10.14
N GLY A 54 -1.87 1.75 -9.85
CA GLY A 54 -2.75 2.70 -10.51
C GLY A 54 -2.47 2.78 -12.01
N VAL A 55 -1.20 2.94 -12.40
CA VAL A 55 -0.78 2.92 -13.82
C VAL A 55 -1.13 1.60 -14.48
N LEU A 56 -0.85 0.48 -13.81
CA LEU A 56 -1.13 -0.85 -14.34
C LEU A 56 -2.64 -1.08 -14.55
N LYS A 57 -3.48 -0.67 -13.60
CA LYS A 57 -4.94 -0.77 -13.71
C LYS A 57 -5.52 0.15 -14.79
N GLY A 58 -4.95 1.34 -14.96
CA GLY A 58 -5.29 2.23 -16.08
C GLY A 58 -5.00 1.56 -17.43
N ARG A 59 -3.82 0.95 -17.57
CA ARG A 59 -3.39 0.26 -18.80
C ARG A 59 -4.20 -0.99 -19.14
N TRP A 60 -4.57 -1.77 -18.14
CA TRP A 60 -5.15 -3.09 -18.35
C TRP A 60 -6.55 -3.16 -17.75
N ALA A 61 -7.59 -3.00 -18.59
CA ALA A 61 -8.99 -3.05 -18.17
C ALA A 61 -9.37 -4.33 -17.41
N ILE A 62 -8.68 -5.45 -17.68
CA ILE A 62 -8.84 -6.72 -16.95
C ILE A 62 -8.54 -6.61 -15.44
N LEU A 63 -7.75 -5.61 -15.03
CA LEU A 63 -7.40 -5.33 -13.63
C LEU A 63 -8.26 -4.22 -12.99
N SER A 64 -9.07 -3.52 -13.78
CA SER A 64 -9.89 -2.38 -13.32
C SER A 64 -11.20 -2.84 -12.68
N GLY A 65 -11.80 -3.93 -13.18
CA GLY A 65 -13.05 -4.49 -12.67
C GLY A 65 -12.89 -5.54 -11.57
N LYS A 66 -14.00 -5.82 -10.86
CA LYS A 66 -14.10 -6.99 -9.97
C LYS A 66 -13.95 -8.26 -10.81
N SER A 67 -12.92 -9.04 -10.55
CA SER A 67 -12.65 -10.27 -11.30
C SER A 67 -13.04 -11.50 -10.48
N TYR A 68 -13.92 -12.35 -11.00
CA TYR A 68 -14.35 -13.59 -10.35
C TYR A 68 -13.42 -14.76 -10.70
N TYR A 69 -12.11 -14.56 -10.51
CA TYR A 69 -11.12 -15.61 -10.74
C TYR A 69 -10.63 -16.19 -9.41
N PRO A 70 -10.32 -17.51 -9.35
CA PRO A 70 -9.57 -18.08 -8.23
C PRO A 70 -8.26 -17.30 -8.01
N LEU A 71 -7.82 -17.18 -6.75
CA LEU A 71 -6.65 -16.37 -6.37
C LEU A 71 -5.41 -16.68 -7.22
N GLN A 72 -5.16 -17.97 -7.49
CA GLN A 72 -4.02 -18.39 -8.32
C GLN A 72 -4.07 -17.81 -9.74
N VAL A 73 -5.26 -17.73 -10.34
CA VAL A 73 -5.44 -17.16 -11.69
C VAL A 73 -5.27 -15.65 -11.64
N HIS A 74 -5.80 -14.99 -10.60
CA HIS A 74 -5.65 -13.55 -10.43
C HIS A 74 -4.16 -13.15 -10.28
N CYS A 75 -3.39 -13.87 -9.46
CA CYS A 75 -1.94 -13.65 -9.32
C CYS A 75 -1.18 -13.85 -10.63
N ARG A 76 -1.52 -14.89 -11.41
CA ARG A 76 -0.90 -15.15 -12.73
C ARG A 76 -1.22 -14.04 -13.73
N THR A 77 -2.46 -13.55 -13.75
CA THR A 77 -2.88 -12.43 -14.61
C THR A 77 -2.12 -11.15 -14.27
N ILE A 78 -2.01 -10.80 -12.98
CA ILE A 78 -1.24 -9.63 -12.55
C ILE A 78 0.22 -9.76 -13.01
N LEU A 79 0.84 -10.92 -12.80
CA LEU A 79 2.23 -11.16 -13.20
C LEU A 79 2.42 -11.01 -14.72
N ALA A 80 1.51 -11.59 -15.52
CA ALA A 80 1.54 -11.46 -16.97
C ALA A 80 1.41 -10.00 -17.43
N CYS A 81 0.49 -9.23 -16.82
CA CYS A 81 0.33 -7.79 -17.09
C CYS A 81 1.60 -7.00 -16.74
N CYS A 82 2.24 -7.29 -15.61
CA CYS A 82 3.51 -6.66 -15.24
C CYS A 82 4.63 -6.98 -16.24
N SER A 83 4.77 -8.25 -16.64
CA SER A 83 5.78 -8.68 -17.62
C SER A 83 5.57 -8.02 -18.99
N LEU A 84 4.33 -7.98 -19.47
CA LEU A 84 3.97 -7.31 -20.72
C LEU A 84 4.20 -5.81 -20.64
N HIS A 85 3.81 -5.16 -19.54
CA HIS A 85 4.05 -3.74 -19.32
C HIS A 85 5.54 -3.40 -19.38
N ASN A 86 6.38 -4.21 -18.72
CA ASN A 86 7.83 -4.03 -18.73
C ASN A 86 8.42 -4.24 -20.14
N LEU A 87 7.94 -5.25 -20.87
CA LEU A 87 8.38 -5.51 -22.23
C LEU A 87 8.03 -4.35 -23.17
N ILE A 88 6.78 -3.86 -23.11
CA ILE A 88 6.31 -2.74 -23.92
C ILE A 88 7.11 -1.48 -23.59
N ASN A 89 7.30 -1.14 -22.31
CA ASN A 89 8.05 0.06 -21.93
C ASN A 89 9.54 0.00 -22.34
N ARG A 90 10.12 -1.21 -22.41
CA ARG A 90 11.51 -1.40 -22.83
C ARG A 90 11.67 -1.18 -24.33
N GLU A 91 10.75 -1.71 -25.13
CA GLU A 91 10.87 -1.78 -26.59
C GLU A 91 10.13 -0.66 -27.34
N MET A 92 9.09 -0.08 -26.75
CA MET A 92 8.30 1.03 -27.31
C MET A 92 8.56 2.30 -26.51
N THR A 93 9.67 2.98 -26.83
CA THR A 93 9.94 4.33 -26.34
C THR A 93 8.94 5.29 -26.97
N TYR A 94 7.98 5.81 -26.18
CA TYR A 94 6.99 6.86 -26.50
C TYR A 94 5.58 6.37 -26.93
N CYS A 95 4.73 6.05 -25.95
CA CYS A 95 3.30 6.36 -26.07
C CYS A 95 2.80 6.97 -24.75
N ASP A 96 2.31 8.20 -24.82
CA ASP A 96 1.66 8.89 -23.72
C ASP A 96 0.24 8.33 -23.59
N ASP A 97 0.00 7.51 -22.58
CA ASP A 97 -1.30 6.87 -22.42
C ASP A 97 -2.24 7.79 -21.65
N VAL A 98 -3.17 8.42 -22.39
CA VAL A 98 -4.32 9.11 -21.82
C VAL A 98 -5.39 8.05 -21.51
N TYR A 99 -5.76 7.89 -20.24
CA TYR A 99 -6.82 6.97 -19.80
C TYR A 99 -8.05 7.74 -19.32
N ASP A 100 -9.17 7.55 -20.03
CA ASP A 100 -10.50 7.86 -19.52
C ASP A 100 -11.02 6.68 -18.68
N VAL A 101 -11.47 6.99 -17.45
CA VAL A 101 -12.00 6.03 -16.49
C VAL A 101 -13.52 5.96 -16.68
N ASP A 102 -14.03 4.83 -17.18
CA ASP A 102 -15.46 4.51 -17.16
C ASP A 102 -15.74 3.49 -16.05
N GLU A 103 -16.56 3.90 -15.08
CA GLU A 103 -16.89 3.17 -13.86
C GLU A 103 -18.28 2.53 -14.01
N GLY A 104 -18.30 1.30 -14.54
CA GLY A 104 -19.52 0.51 -14.72
C GLY A 104 -19.72 -0.52 -13.60
N ASP A 105 -20.66 -0.25 -12.70
CA ASP A 105 -21.05 -1.11 -11.57
C ASP A 105 -21.92 -2.29 -12.03
N SER A 106 -21.68 -3.50 -11.50
CA SER A 106 -22.53 -4.67 -11.77
C SER A 106 -22.56 -5.62 -10.57
N ALA A 107 -23.78 -5.84 -10.08
CA ALA A 107 -24.12 -6.66 -8.93
C ALA A 107 -24.53 -8.07 -9.34
N TYR A 108 -23.93 -9.11 -8.75
CA TYR A 108 -24.59 -10.39 -8.50
C TYR A 108 -23.83 -11.24 -7.47
N ALA A 109 -24.57 -12.18 -6.88
CA ALA A 109 -24.30 -12.86 -5.63
C ALA A 109 -23.22 -13.97 -5.69
N THR A 110 -22.51 -14.13 -4.58
CA THR A 110 -21.44 -15.11 -4.33
C THR A 110 -22.00 -16.45 -3.84
N THR A 111 -21.56 -17.57 -4.42
CA THR A 111 -21.57 -18.88 -3.75
C THR A 111 -20.16 -19.27 -3.33
N THR A 112 -20.03 -19.39 -2.02
CA THR A 112 -18.88 -19.69 -1.18
C THR A 112 -18.18 -21.03 -1.50
N THR A 113 -16.85 -21.00 -1.58
CA THR A 113 -15.98 -21.94 -0.85
C THR A 113 -14.73 -21.16 -0.41
N SER A 114 -14.82 -20.59 0.79
CA SER A 114 -13.73 -19.94 1.52
C SER A 114 -12.83 -21.03 2.07
N GLU A 115 -11.58 -21.12 1.58
CA GLU A 115 -10.52 -21.75 2.37
C GLU A 115 -10.13 -20.71 3.42
N ASP A 116 -10.76 -20.80 4.59
CA ASP A 116 -10.53 -19.90 5.70
C ASP A 116 -9.09 -20.03 6.19
N ILE A 117 -8.39 -18.90 6.28
CA ILE A 117 -7.06 -18.80 6.90
C ILE A 117 -7.24 -19.05 8.40
N HIS A 118 -6.90 -20.26 8.85
CA HIS A 118 -6.88 -20.61 10.27
C HIS A 118 -5.74 -19.82 10.95
N ASP A 119 -6.13 -18.86 11.78
CA ASP A 119 -5.38 -18.16 12.84
C ASP A 119 -3.88 -17.85 12.57
N ILE A 120 -3.58 -16.55 12.45
CA ILE A 120 -2.19 -16.05 12.52
C ILE A 120 -1.86 -15.88 14.01
N GLU A 121 -1.17 -16.85 14.60
CA GLU A 121 -0.59 -16.67 15.93
C GLU A 121 0.46 -15.55 15.89
N THR A 122 0.18 -14.45 16.61
CA THR A 122 1.16 -13.38 16.82
C THR A 122 2.16 -13.82 17.87
N THR A 123 3.31 -14.35 17.45
CA THR A 123 4.45 -14.58 18.33
C THR A 123 5.00 -13.25 18.83
N ASN A 124 5.15 -13.11 20.15
CA ASN A 124 5.77 -11.95 20.80
C ASN A 124 7.19 -11.64 20.26
N GLU A 125 7.93 -12.67 19.83
CA GLU A 125 9.25 -12.55 19.21
C GLU A 125 9.22 -11.71 17.93
N TRP A 126 8.21 -11.90 17.08
CA TRP A 126 8.06 -11.14 15.83
C TRP A 126 7.84 -9.65 16.10
N SER A 127 6.98 -9.34 17.09
CA SER A 127 6.74 -7.94 17.48
C SER A 127 8.00 -7.29 18.03
N GLN A 128 8.75 -7.99 18.89
CA GLN A 128 10.02 -7.50 19.42
C GLN A 128 11.05 -7.23 18.32
N TRP A 129 11.18 -8.17 17.38
CA TRP A 129 12.08 -8.00 16.24
C TRP A 129 11.70 -6.80 15.35
N CYS A 130 10.41 -6.57 15.10
CA CYS A 130 9.95 -5.39 14.36
C CYS A 130 10.24 -4.08 15.09
N ASP A 131 10.07 -4.06 16.41
CA ASP A 131 10.37 -2.89 17.24
C ASP A 131 11.88 -2.60 17.25
N GLU A 132 12.72 -3.62 17.42
CA GLU A 132 14.19 -3.49 17.35
C GLU A 132 14.66 -2.98 15.98
N LEU A 133 14.12 -3.53 14.90
CA LEU A 133 14.41 -3.07 13.54
C LEU A 133 14.03 -1.59 13.35
N THR A 134 12.88 -1.19 13.90
CA THR A 134 12.39 0.19 13.82
C THR A 134 13.34 1.16 14.52
N GLU A 135 13.84 0.80 15.70
CA GLU A 135 14.82 1.59 16.44
C GLU A 135 16.19 1.62 15.73
N LEU A 136 16.64 0.50 15.16
CA LEU A 136 17.87 0.44 14.35
C LEU A 136 17.79 1.35 13.12
N MET A 137 16.68 1.29 12.38
CA MET A 137 16.46 2.16 11.22
C MET A 137 16.49 3.65 11.60
N PHE A 138 15.95 3.98 12.78
CA PHE A 138 15.90 5.37 13.26
C PHE A 138 17.26 5.86 13.73
N THR A 139 18.01 5.04 14.48
CA THR A 139 19.36 5.38 14.94
C THR A 139 20.35 5.55 13.78
N ASP A 140 20.30 4.67 12.78
CA ASP A 140 21.08 4.81 11.54
C ASP A 140 20.80 6.14 10.84
N TRP A 141 19.51 6.48 10.69
CA TRP A 141 19.10 7.78 10.15
C TRP A 141 19.63 8.96 10.96
N GLN A 142 19.55 8.91 12.31
CA GLN A 142 20.08 9.96 13.17
C GLN A 142 21.59 10.14 13.02
N LEU A 143 22.35 9.05 12.86
CA LEU A 143 23.80 9.10 12.64
C LEU A 143 24.17 9.69 11.28
N CYS A 144 23.42 9.40 10.23
CA CYS A 144 23.66 9.95 8.90
C CYS A 144 23.17 11.41 8.74
N ASN A 145 22.30 11.88 9.62
CA ASN A 145 21.67 13.20 9.56
C ASN A 145 22.09 14.16 10.69
N ALA A 146 23.08 13.78 11.51
CA ALA A 146 23.74 14.62 12.52
C ALA A 146 24.93 15.39 11.93
#